data_AF-A0A1A3GPJ7-F1
#
_entry.id   AF-A0A1A3GPJ7-F1
#
_cell.length_a   1.000
_cell.length_b   1.000
_cell.length_c   1.000
_cell.angle_alpha   90.00
_cell.angle_beta   90.00
_cell.angle_gamma   90.00
#
_symmetry.space_group_name_H-M   'P 1'
#
loop_
_entity.id
_entity.type
_entity.pdbx_description
1 polymer ?
#
loop_
_entity_poly.entity_id
_entity_poly.type
_entity_poly.pdbx_seq_one_letter_code
_entity_poly.pdbx_strand_id
1 'polypeptide(L)'
;MTGPWPLIGRSEELALIAGAHSGMVISGTAGVGKTRLAREAMAARTHRHWIVGTASAQAIPLGAFADIASDFGPDPLRRTREVIDALTAAGADTVIGVDDAHLLDDLSAFTVHQLVTRHLATVILTIRTGAPAPDAITALWKDQHLPRLELQPLSPADTTRLVEHLLGGPVHSFSVRQLWQLTQGNALYLRHLVDTEIAAGRMELRADVWLWNGHPQLSSTLADILSARIAQIPESVRGVLEALSVTEPLNVDVLSAVTDPDVLPDAETLGLITVDYSVRPAAVRLAHPMLGEVMRVESLRRQRLRGRIATELVRSDSSDPRDLVRAAALAVESDLPADATLLSSAASAALYLSDLKLAELLAARAADAGGGAGAKLLQATAIIWQERGAAAETVLGELAAEATGPARSEIAVLRAMNFAAALGNAARAEQELDAAEGHRDAPIAGALRALIDLIRGRAATAVDGARAVLAAEPEDDLARILSIWILVSGLGDLGRCDAVSAHVEAGYRLAETSAQVSHLRLPMVTLQCLAYRLGGALDRLDAALDRIRRDTIDVAFQQGWQGLFDGLGAMCRGRLDVAQRALREAIAYTDSTGAG
;
A
#
# COMPACT_ATOMS: atom_id res chain seq x y z
N MET A 1 -0.51 -3.90 -27.10
CA MET A 1 -1.34 -2.68 -27.13
C MET A 1 -0.42 -1.48 -26.87
N THR A 2 0.01 -0.78 -27.92
CA THR A 2 0.98 0.33 -27.78
C THR A 2 0.43 1.57 -28.49
N GLY A 3 -0.67 2.11 -27.94
CA GLY A 3 -1.10 3.47 -28.23
C GLY A 3 -0.31 4.48 -27.39
N PRO A 4 -0.35 5.78 -27.72
CA PRO A 4 0.19 6.82 -26.85
C PRO A 4 -0.54 6.80 -25.50
N TRP A 5 0.18 6.93 -24.39
CA TRP A 5 -0.42 7.09 -23.07
C TRP A 5 -1.42 8.26 -23.06
N PRO A 6 -2.65 8.07 -22.57
CA PRO A 6 -3.65 9.13 -22.56
C PRO A 6 -3.29 10.19 -21.50
N LEU A 7 -3.77 11.43 -21.72
CA LEU A 7 -3.65 12.49 -20.73
C LEU A 7 -4.91 12.50 -19.83
N ILE A 8 -4.83 11.83 -18.68
CA ILE A 8 -5.91 11.73 -17.70
C ILE A 8 -5.57 12.56 -16.45
N GLY A 9 -6.58 13.16 -15.84
CA GLY A 9 -6.43 13.93 -14.59
C GLY A 9 -5.81 15.32 -14.77
N ARG A 10 -5.80 15.88 -15.99
CA ARG A 10 -5.16 17.17 -16.30
C ARG A 10 -6.08 18.24 -16.90
N SER A 11 -7.40 18.03 -16.79
CA SER A 11 -8.39 18.90 -17.43
C SER A 11 -8.42 20.30 -16.80
N GLU A 12 -8.23 20.40 -15.48
CA GLU A 12 -8.20 21.68 -14.77
C GLU A 12 -6.96 22.49 -15.13
N GLU A 13 -5.78 21.85 -15.16
CA GLU A 13 -4.53 22.50 -15.54
C GLU A 13 -4.54 22.95 -17.01
N LEU A 14 -5.13 22.16 -17.91
CA LEU A 14 -5.32 22.57 -19.30
C LEU A 14 -6.24 23.80 -19.42
N ALA A 15 -7.32 23.85 -18.64
CA ALA A 15 -8.22 25.01 -18.62
C ALA A 15 -7.51 26.26 -18.09
N LEU A 16 -6.67 26.12 -17.05
CA LEU A 16 -5.84 27.22 -16.53
C LEU A 16 -4.85 27.74 -17.56
N ILE A 17 -4.17 26.85 -18.30
CA ILE A 17 -3.24 27.25 -19.37
C ILE A 17 -4.00 27.94 -20.51
N ALA A 18 -5.17 27.44 -20.89
CA ALA A 18 -5.98 28.06 -21.94
C ALA A 18 -6.47 29.47 -21.58
N GLY A 19 -6.75 29.73 -20.30
CA GLY A 19 -7.12 31.06 -19.79
C GLY A 19 -5.96 32.05 -19.65
N ALA A 20 -4.71 31.60 -19.74
CA ALA A 20 -3.53 32.43 -19.54
C ALA A 20 -3.03 33.04 -20.87
N HIS A 21 -3.60 34.18 -21.26
CA HIS A 21 -3.37 34.81 -22.57
C HIS A 21 -1.90 35.10 -22.91
N SER A 22 -1.11 35.55 -21.92
CA SER A 22 0.31 35.88 -22.10
C SER A 22 1.25 34.66 -21.97
N GLY A 23 0.75 33.54 -21.45
CA GLY A 23 1.55 32.35 -21.18
C GLY A 23 1.46 31.85 -19.74
N MET A 24 2.26 30.84 -19.40
CA MET A 24 2.25 30.17 -18.10
C MET A 24 3.63 29.60 -17.77
N VAL A 25 4.04 29.69 -16.50
CA VAL A 25 5.17 28.93 -15.96
C VAL A 25 4.64 27.67 -15.27
N ILE A 26 4.97 26.50 -15.79
CA ILE A 26 4.63 25.19 -15.24
C ILE A 26 5.83 24.68 -14.43
N SER A 27 5.71 24.72 -13.11
CA SER A 27 6.68 24.14 -12.18
C SER A 27 6.24 22.78 -11.68
N GLY A 28 7.17 21.94 -11.24
CA GLY A 28 6.87 20.61 -10.68
C GLY A 28 8.10 19.72 -10.62
N THR A 29 7.99 18.63 -9.86
CA THR A 29 9.06 17.63 -9.71
C THR A 29 9.36 16.91 -11.04
N ALA A 30 10.50 16.20 -11.10
CA ALA A 30 10.87 15.44 -12.28
C ALA A 30 9.87 14.29 -12.53
N GLY A 31 9.48 14.07 -13.80
CA GLY A 31 8.58 12.97 -14.18
C GLY A 31 7.07 13.21 -13.99
N VAL A 32 6.66 14.32 -13.37
CA VAL A 32 5.23 14.60 -13.08
C VAL A 32 4.36 14.89 -14.32
N GLY A 33 4.98 15.18 -15.47
CA GLY A 33 4.29 15.37 -16.76
C GLY A 33 4.27 16.80 -17.32
N LYS A 34 5.10 17.73 -16.79
CA LYS A 34 5.15 19.14 -17.23
C LYS A 34 5.25 19.31 -18.75
N THR A 35 6.23 18.66 -19.36
CA THR A 35 6.48 18.67 -20.80
C THR A 35 5.28 18.17 -21.60
N ARG A 36 4.62 17.10 -21.13
CA ARG A 36 3.47 16.53 -21.81
C ARG A 36 2.26 17.47 -21.73
N LEU A 37 2.01 18.05 -20.56
CA LEU A 37 0.96 19.05 -20.35
C LEU A 37 1.16 20.28 -21.24
N ALA A 38 2.38 20.83 -21.28
CA ALA A 38 2.73 21.97 -22.12
C ALA A 38 2.51 21.67 -23.61
N ARG A 39 2.96 20.49 -24.10
CA ARG A 39 2.74 20.07 -25.49
C ARG A 39 1.27 19.90 -25.82
N GLU A 40 0.48 19.34 -24.91
CA GLU A 40 -0.97 19.17 -25.12
C GLU A 40 -1.67 20.53 -25.22
N ALA A 41 -1.34 21.48 -24.34
CA ALA A 41 -1.90 22.83 -24.37
C ALA A 41 -1.56 23.59 -25.68
N MET A 42 -0.41 23.29 -26.28
CA MET A 42 0.03 23.86 -27.56
C MET A 42 -0.51 23.11 -28.78
N ALA A 43 -1.06 21.90 -28.61
CA ALA A 43 -1.44 21.04 -29.73
C ALA A 43 -2.50 21.66 -30.64
N ALA A 44 -3.40 22.47 -30.06
CA ALA A 44 -4.47 23.18 -30.78
C ALA A 44 -4.01 24.48 -31.48
N ARG A 45 -2.74 24.89 -31.33
CA ARG A 45 -2.21 26.15 -31.88
C ARG A 45 -1.49 25.91 -33.20
N THR A 46 -1.79 26.75 -34.21
CA THR A 46 -1.26 26.63 -35.58
C THR A 46 0.21 27.01 -35.69
N HIS A 47 0.61 28.12 -35.07
CA HIS A 47 1.98 28.65 -35.10
C HIS A 47 2.66 28.36 -33.77
N ARG A 48 3.53 27.35 -33.75
CA ARG A 48 4.18 26.90 -32.51
C ARG A 48 5.66 26.62 -32.68
N HIS A 49 6.44 27.04 -31.70
CA HIS A 49 7.87 26.73 -31.57
C HIS A 49 8.12 25.98 -30.27
N TRP A 50 8.95 24.94 -30.32
CA TRP A 50 9.34 24.16 -29.15
C TRP A 50 10.85 24.25 -28.95
N ILE A 51 11.25 24.84 -27.83
CA ILE A 51 12.64 25.06 -27.43
C ILE A 51 12.92 24.20 -26.21
N VAL A 52 14.12 23.63 -26.11
CA VAL A 52 14.52 22.77 -25.00
C VAL A 52 15.79 23.32 -24.36
N GLY A 53 15.71 23.65 -23.08
CA GLY A 53 16.89 23.91 -22.25
C GLY A 53 17.61 22.59 -21.99
N THR A 54 18.92 22.56 -22.22
CA THR A 54 19.75 21.38 -21.91
C THR A 54 21.04 21.84 -21.23
N ALA A 55 21.54 21.02 -20.30
CA ALA A 55 22.80 21.32 -19.62
C ALA A 55 23.98 21.48 -20.60
N SER A 56 23.97 20.73 -21.71
CA SER A 56 24.99 20.82 -22.76
C SER A 56 24.93 22.13 -23.54
N ALA A 57 23.72 22.67 -23.78
CA ALA A 57 23.54 23.93 -24.51
C ALA A 57 23.76 25.16 -23.63
N GLN A 58 23.71 25.02 -22.29
CA GLN A 58 23.84 26.14 -21.35
C GLN A 58 25.20 26.87 -21.45
N ALA A 59 26.26 26.18 -21.90
CA ALA A 59 27.57 26.78 -22.12
C ALA A 59 27.68 27.56 -23.44
N ILE A 60 26.70 27.45 -24.33
CA ILE A 60 26.69 28.04 -25.66
C ILE A 60 25.73 29.25 -25.63
N PRO A 61 26.19 30.47 -25.92
CA PRO A 61 25.30 31.64 -25.97
C PRO A 61 24.21 31.44 -27.04
N LEU A 62 22.93 31.56 -26.65
CA LEU A 62 21.76 31.23 -27.48
C LEU A 62 21.70 29.76 -27.93
N GLY A 63 22.33 28.83 -27.20
CA GLY A 63 22.41 27.42 -27.57
C GLY A 63 21.05 26.75 -27.72
N ALA A 64 20.05 27.16 -26.95
CA ALA A 64 18.68 26.64 -27.05
C ALA A 64 17.95 27.06 -28.35
N PHE A 65 18.43 28.11 -29.03
CA PHE A 65 17.86 28.66 -30.25
C PHE A 65 18.70 28.34 -31.51
N ALA A 66 19.67 27.43 -31.41
CA ALA A 66 20.59 27.12 -32.50
C ALA A 66 19.88 26.66 -33.80
N ASP A 67 18.73 25.98 -33.68
CA ASP A 67 17.95 25.52 -34.84
C ASP A 67 17.11 26.63 -35.50
N ILE A 68 16.94 27.77 -34.83
CA ILE A 68 16.09 28.90 -35.29
C ILE A 68 16.93 29.93 -36.04
N ALA A 69 18.23 30.01 -35.79
CA ALA A 69 19.10 30.98 -36.44
C ALA A 69 20.44 30.36 -36.82
N SER A 70 20.72 30.40 -38.12
CA SER A 70 21.84 29.70 -38.77
C SER A 70 23.12 30.53 -38.92
N ASP A 71 23.07 31.85 -38.70
CA ASP A 71 24.23 32.73 -38.85
C ASP A 71 24.13 33.92 -37.89
N PHE A 72 24.95 33.92 -36.85
CA PHE A 72 24.92 34.95 -35.82
C PHE A 72 26.17 35.82 -35.91
N GLY A 73 25.99 37.11 -36.24
CA GLY A 73 27.08 38.12 -36.18
C GLY A 73 27.65 38.30 -34.76
N PRO A 74 28.73 39.08 -34.56
CA PRO A 74 29.42 39.17 -33.26
C PRO A 74 28.64 39.87 -32.14
N ASP A 75 27.56 40.59 -32.44
CA ASP A 75 26.79 41.40 -31.46
C ASP A 75 25.66 40.59 -30.77
N PRO A 76 25.74 40.32 -29.45
CA PRO A 76 24.74 39.57 -28.70
C PRO A 76 23.31 40.14 -28.78
N LEU A 77 23.15 41.47 -28.78
CA LEU A 77 21.82 42.10 -28.79
C LEU A 77 21.15 41.95 -30.16
N ARG A 78 21.95 42.00 -31.22
CA ARG A 78 21.46 41.75 -32.58
C ARG A 78 20.97 40.32 -32.73
N ARG A 79 21.70 39.33 -32.18
CA ARG A 79 21.27 37.93 -32.19
C ARG A 79 19.94 37.70 -31.48
N THR A 80 19.75 38.30 -30.30
CA THR A 80 18.47 38.20 -29.58
C THR A 80 17.31 38.79 -30.40
N ARG A 81 17.51 39.91 -31.09
CA ARG A 81 16.49 40.49 -31.97
C ARG A 81 16.16 39.58 -33.15
N GLU A 82 17.18 39.05 -33.81
CA GLU A 82 17.01 38.12 -34.93
C GLU A 82 16.22 36.86 -34.51
N VAL A 83 16.48 36.31 -33.32
CA VAL A 83 15.71 35.18 -32.77
C VAL A 83 14.26 35.58 -32.48
N ILE A 84 14.03 36.75 -31.87
CA ILE A 84 12.67 37.24 -31.59
C ILE A 84 11.88 37.43 -32.88
N ASP A 85 12.48 38.09 -33.88
CA ASP A 85 11.84 38.36 -35.17
C ASP A 85 11.52 37.04 -35.89
N ALA A 86 12.42 36.06 -35.87
CA ALA A 86 12.18 34.74 -36.44
C ALA A 86 11.04 33.98 -35.73
N LEU A 87 11.00 34.02 -34.40
CA LEU A 87 9.98 33.35 -33.59
C LEU A 87 8.60 34.01 -33.68
N THR A 88 8.53 35.28 -34.05
CA THR A 88 7.29 36.09 -34.04
C THR A 88 6.83 36.45 -35.45
N ALA A 89 7.46 35.90 -36.48
CA ALA A 89 7.15 36.16 -37.89
C ALA A 89 5.68 35.85 -38.26
N ALA A 90 5.04 34.92 -37.54
CA ALA A 90 3.62 34.58 -37.73
C ALA A 90 2.66 35.49 -36.93
N GLY A 91 3.16 36.49 -36.21
CA GLY A 91 2.38 37.46 -35.44
C GLY A 91 1.98 36.97 -34.04
N ALA A 92 1.06 37.70 -33.41
CA ALA A 92 0.66 37.53 -32.01
C ALA A 92 -0.01 36.18 -31.67
N ASP A 93 -0.44 35.41 -32.67
CA ASP A 93 -1.00 34.06 -32.50
C ASP A 93 0.08 32.98 -32.25
N THR A 94 1.35 33.36 -32.25
CA THR A 94 2.47 32.43 -32.04
C THR A 94 2.55 31.97 -30.60
N VAL A 95 2.70 30.65 -30.40
CA VAL A 95 2.91 30.04 -29.08
C VAL A 95 4.29 29.42 -28.99
N ILE A 96 5.03 29.79 -27.96
CA ILE A 96 6.40 29.36 -27.74
C ILE A 96 6.43 28.48 -26.49
N GLY A 97 6.74 27.20 -26.67
CA GLY A 97 6.97 26.25 -25.59
C GLY A 97 8.46 26.19 -25.29
N VAL A 98 8.83 26.36 -24.03
CA VAL A 98 10.21 26.27 -23.57
C VAL A 98 10.28 25.22 -22.48
N ASP A 99 10.88 24.07 -22.81
CA ASP A 99 11.06 22.96 -21.87
C ASP A 99 12.33 23.17 -21.03
N ASP A 100 12.25 22.87 -19.74
CA ASP A 100 13.35 22.96 -18.78
C ASP A 100 14.08 24.32 -18.84
N ALA A 101 13.32 25.42 -18.76
CA ALA A 101 13.82 26.79 -18.88
C ALA A 101 14.89 27.18 -17.84
N HIS A 102 15.00 26.42 -16.75
CA HIS A 102 16.06 26.54 -15.74
C HIS A 102 17.45 26.16 -16.28
N LEU A 103 17.54 25.45 -17.41
CA LEU A 103 18.78 25.05 -18.08
C LEU A 103 19.16 25.98 -19.24
N LEU A 104 18.47 27.11 -19.42
CA LEU A 104 18.84 28.09 -20.45
C LEU A 104 20.13 28.82 -20.08
N ASP A 105 20.89 29.21 -21.10
CA ASP A 105 21.95 30.21 -20.95
C ASP A 105 21.35 31.61 -20.76
N ASP A 106 22.16 32.55 -20.26
CA ASP A 106 21.70 33.90 -19.92
C ASP A 106 21.09 34.67 -21.11
N LEU A 107 21.64 34.51 -22.32
CA LEU A 107 21.09 35.18 -23.51
C LEU A 107 19.80 34.51 -23.98
N SER A 108 19.71 33.18 -23.91
CA SER A 108 18.45 32.48 -24.20
C SER A 108 17.35 32.87 -23.21
N ALA A 109 17.67 32.91 -21.92
CA ALA A 109 16.78 33.34 -20.86
C ALA A 109 16.32 34.80 -21.04
N PHE A 110 17.25 35.70 -21.40
CA PHE A 110 16.95 37.09 -21.72
C PHE A 110 16.02 37.20 -22.93
N THR A 111 16.22 36.39 -23.96
CA THR A 111 15.37 36.36 -25.17
C THR A 111 13.95 35.97 -24.82
N VAL A 112 13.76 34.91 -24.03
CA VAL A 112 12.45 34.50 -23.51
C VAL A 112 11.81 35.61 -22.67
N HIS A 113 12.57 36.27 -21.81
CA HIS A 113 12.08 37.38 -21.01
C HIS A 113 11.57 38.55 -21.88
N GLN A 114 12.27 38.89 -22.96
CA GLN A 114 11.83 39.93 -23.90
C GLN A 114 10.56 39.55 -24.65
N LEU A 115 10.39 38.28 -25.05
CA LEU A 115 9.17 37.80 -25.70
C LEU A 115 7.93 38.00 -24.82
N VAL A 116 8.05 37.71 -23.52
CA VAL A 116 6.96 37.84 -22.56
C VAL A 116 6.68 39.30 -22.21
N THR A 117 7.70 40.06 -21.80
CA THR A 117 7.53 41.43 -21.29
C THR A 117 7.07 42.42 -22.37
N ARG A 118 7.38 42.15 -23.64
CA ARG A 118 6.89 42.93 -24.78
C ARG A 118 5.60 42.39 -25.38
N HIS A 119 5.02 41.33 -24.82
CA HIS A 119 3.80 40.66 -25.31
C HIS A 119 3.87 40.26 -26.79
N LEU A 120 5.02 39.71 -27.22
CA LEU A 120 5.23 39.36 -28.63
C LEU A 120 4.73 37.95 -29.00
N ALA A 121 4.57 37.08 -28.00
CA ALA A 121 4.05 35.73 -28.17
C ALA A 121 3.45 35.20 -26.85
N THR A 122 2.57 34.19 -26.92
CA THR A 122 2.19 33.42 -25.72
C THR A 122 3.31 32.45 -25.39
N VAL A 123 3.85 32.47 -24.16
CA VAL A 123 4.99 31.61 -23.78
C VAL A 123 4.61 30.61 -22.68
N ILE A 124 4.78 29.32 -22.94
CA ILE A 124 4.58 28.25 -21.95
C ILE A 124 5.94 27.69 -21.56
N LEU A 125 6.31 27.84 -20.29
CA LEU A 125 7.61 27.45 -19.76
C LEU A 125 7.46 26.26 -18.84
N THR A 126 8.37 25.29 -18.88
CA THR A 126 8.49 24.27 -17.83
C THR A 126 9.75 24.51 -17.01
N ILE A 127 9.63 24.39 -15.68
CA ILE A 127 10.78 24.48 -14.75
C ILE A 127 10.71 23.36 -13.72
N ARG A 128 11.87 22.93 -13.24
CA ARG A 128 11.97 21.96 -12.16
C ARG A 128 11.85 22.67 -10.81
N THR A 129 10.95 22.20 -9.94
CA THR A 129 10.84 22.73 -8.58
C THR A 129 12.16 22.52 -7.82
N GLY A 130 12.64 23.57 -7.14
CA GLY A 130 13.87 23.55 -6.34
C GLY A 130 15.17 23.70 -7.12
N ALA A 131 15.14 23.71 -8.46
CA ALA A 131 16.34 23.97 -9.26
C ALA A 131 16.58 25.49 -9.37
N PRO A 132 17.85 25.96 -9.29
CA PRO A 132 18.17 27.34 -9.61
C PRO A 132 17.86 27.60 -11.09
N ALA A 133 17.27 28.76 -11.37
CA ALA A 133 16.95 29.21 -12.73
C ALA A 133 17.57 30.60 -12.97
N PRO A 134 17.89 30.96 -14.22
CA PRO A 134 18.40 32.29 -14.54
C PRO A 134 17.47 33.40 -14.04
N ASP A 135 18.04 34.53 -13.62
CA ASP A 135 17.27 35.66 -13.07
C ASP A 135 16.18 36.16 -14.01
N ALA A 136 16.46 36.17 -15.32
CA ALA A 136 15.50 36.56 -16.36
C ALA A 136 14.28 35.62 -16.42
N ILE A 137 14.45 34.33 -16.12
CA ILE A 137 13.33 33.37 -16.03
C ILE A 137 12.61 33.55 -14.69
N THR A 138 13.34 33.75 -13.61
CA THR A 138 12.79 33.99 -12.26
C THR A 138 11.93 35.24 -12.17
N ALA A 139 12.33 36.32 -12.84
CA ALA A 139 11.59 37.57 -12.93
C ALA A 139 10.18 37.38 -13.53
N LEU A 140 9.99 36.43 -14.45
CA LEU A 140 8.71 36.24 -15.15
C LEU A 140 7.54 35.95 -14.20
N TRP A 141 7.74 35.13 -13.16
CA TRP A 141 6.68 34.91 -12.18
C TRP A 141 6.81 35.80 -10.95
N LYS A 142 8.03 36.19 -10.57
CA LYS A 142 8.27 37.04 -9.39
C LYS A 142 7.68 38.44 -9.57
N ASP A 143 7.81 38.99 -10.77
CA ASP A 143 7.31 40.32 -11.15
C ASP A 143 5.92 40.26 -11.80
N GLN A 144 5.23 39.12 -11.66
CA GLN A 144 3.85 38.88 -12.11
C GLN A 144 3.63 39.02 -13.62
N HIS A 145 4.66 38.83 -14.45
CA HIS A 145 4.50 38.80 -15.91
C HIS A 145 3.78 37.54 -16.40
N LEU A 146 3.97 36.40 -15.74
CA LEU A 146 3.28 35.14 -16.00
C LEU A 146 2.76 34.50 -14.71
N PRO A 147 1.55 33.90 -14.74
CA PRO A 147 1.11 33.03 -13.65
C PRO A 147 2.00 31.79 -13.57
N ARG A 148 2.16 31.27 -12.35
CA ARG A 148 2.90 30.04 -12.07
C ARG A 148 1.95 28.95 -11.59
N LEU A 149 1.90 27.85 -12.34
CA LEU A 149 1.20 26.63 -12.00
C LEU A 149 2.19 25.62 -11.40
N GLU A 150 1.94 25.14 -10.19
CA GLU A 150 2.68 24.03 -9.62
C GLU A 150 1.95 22.71 -9.90
N LEU A 151 2.48 21.95 -10.85
CA LEU A 151 1.90 20.69 -11.30
C LEU A 151 2.14 19.59 -10.26
N GLN A 152 1.05 19.13 -9.66
CA GLN A 152 1.05 18.09 -8.64
C GLN A 152 1.14 16.68 -9.27
N PRO A 153 1.67 15.69 -8.53
CA PRO A 153 1.53 14.27 -8.87
C PRO A 153 0.07 13.85 -9.07
N LEU A 154 -0.14 12.75 -9.80
CA LEU A 154 -1.48 12.20 -10.01
C LEU A 154 -2.09 11.77 -8.67
N SER A 155 -3.37 12.11 -8.48
CA SER A 155 -4.13 11.62 -7.33
C SER A 155 -4.36 10.11 -7.43
N PRO A 156 -4.68 9.40 -6.33
CA PRO A 156 -5.07 7.99 -6.39
C PRO A 156 -6.21 7.73 -7.38
N ALA A 157 -7.18 8.65 -7.46
CA ALA A 157 -8.30 8.56 -8.39
C ALA A 157 -7.86 8.71 -9.86
N ASP A 158 -6.94 9.65 -10.15
CA ASP A 158 -6.40 9.80 -11.50
C ASP A 158 -5.54 8.62 -11.93
N THR A 159 -4.75 8.07 -11.02
CA THR A 159 -4.00 6.83 -11.26
C THR A 159 -4.93 5.67 -11.53
N THR A 160 -6.03 5.53 -10.79
CA THR A 160 -7.07 4.52 -11.07
C THR A 160 -7.59 4.64 -12.49
N ARG A 161 -8.09 5.84 -12.86
CA ARG A 161 -8.65 6.10 -14.18
C ARG A 161 -7.64 5.85 -15.30
N LEU A 162 -6.39 6.23 -15.10
CA LEU A 162 -5.32 6.05 -16.07
C LEU A 162 -4.99 4.57 -16.30
N VAL A 163 -4.82 3.80 -15.24
CA VAL A 163 -4.48 2.37 -15.34
C VAL A 163 -5.65 1.55 -15.89
N GLU A 164 -6.89 1.82 -15.44
CA GLU A 164 -8.10 1.17 -15.99
C GLU A 164 -8.27 1.42 -17.49
N HIS A 165 -8.00 2.66 -17.94
CA HIS A 165 -8.06 3.00 -19.36
C HIS A 165 -7.01 2.23 -20.18
N LEU A 166 -5.78 2.10 -19.66
CA LEU A 166 -4.69 1.41 -20.36
C LEU A 166 -4.93 -0.10 -20.47
N LEU A 167 -5.49 -0.71 -19.41
CA LEU A 167 -5.79 -2.13 -19.36
C LEU A 167 -7.16 -2.48 -20.00
N GLY A 168 -7.97 -1.48 -20.32
CA GLY A 168 -9.28 -1.66 -20.97
C GLY A 168 -10.33 -2.29 -20.06
N GLY A 169 -10.22 -2.13 -18.74
CA GLY A 169 -11.12 -2.74 -17.77
C GLY A 169 -10.84 -2.31 -16.33
N PRO A 170 -11.71 -2.69 -15.38
CA PRO A 170 -11.52 -2.37 -13.97
C PRO A 170 -10.27 -3.06 -13.43
N VAL A 171 -9.58 -2.37 -12.52
CA VAL A 171 -8.37 -2.87 -11.86
C VAL A 171 -8.67 -2.99 -10.38
N HIS A 172 -8.19 -4.08 -9.77
CA HIS A 172 -8.39 -4.33 -8.37
C HIS A 172 -7.86 -3.15 -7.53
N SER A 173 -8.67 -2.67 -6.58
CA SER A 173 -8.39 -1.45 -5.80
C SER A 173 -7.04 -1.49 -5.07
N PHE A 174 -6.64 -2.67 -4.58
CA PHE A 174 -5.32 -2.87 -3.96
C PHE A 174 -4.17 -2.67 -4.95
N SER A 175 -4.29 -3.24 -6.15
CA SER A 175 -3.24 -3.17 -7.17
C SER A 175 -3.01 -1.73 -7.59
N VAL A 176 -4.08 -0.95 -7.79
CA VAL A 176 -3.96 0.50 -8.08
C VAL A 176 -3.37 1.26 -6.90
N ARG A 177 -3.79 0.96 -5.67
CA ARG A 177 -3.24 1.60 -4.47
C ARG A 177 -1.74 1.33 -4.33
N GLN A 178 -1.30 0.10 -4.54
CA GLN A 178 0.13 -0.24 -4.52
C GLN A 178 0.89 0.46 -5.64
N LEU A 179 0.36 0.50 -6.86
CA LEU A 179 0.95 1.26 -7.96
C LEU A 179 1.09 2.74 -7.58
N TRP A 180 0.06 3.34 -6.99
CA TRP A 180 0.10 4.72 -6.53
C TRP A 180 1.08 4.93 -5.38
N GLN A 181 1.11 4.05 -4.37
CA GLN A 181 2.05 4.12 -3.24
C GLN A 181 3.50 4.00 -3.69
N LEU A 182 3.79 3.10 -4.64
CA LEU A 182 5.15 2.93 -5.17
C LEU A 182 5.59 4.13 -6.02
N THR A 183 4.68 4.68 -6.82
CA THR A 183 4.97 5.78 -7.75
C THR A 183 4.77 7.16 -7.15
N GLN A 184 4.08 7.26 -6.02
CA GLN A 184 3.60 8.51 -5.39
C GLN A 184 2.91 9.45 -6.41
N GLY A 185 2.17 8.88 -7.36
CA GLY A 185 1.51 9.62 -8.44
C GLY A 185 2.45 10.17 -9.52
N ASN A 186 3.74 9.83 -9.51
CA ASN A 186 4.69 10.23 -10.54
C ASN A 186 4.38 9.52 -11.86
N ALA A 187 3.88 10.28 -12.84
CA ALA A 187 3.41 9.75 -14.12
C ALA A 187 4.50 9.00 -14.91
N LEU A 188 5.77 9.44 -14.84
CA LEU A 188 6.89 8.75 -15.48
C LEU A 188 7.11 7.37 -14.88
N TYR A 189 7.15 7.26 -13.55
CA TYR A 189 7.36 5.98 -12.86
C TYR A 189 6.18 5.05 -13.06
N LEU A 190 4.95 5.57 -12.95
CA LEU A 190 3.74 4.80 -13.23
C LEU A 190 3.75 4.25 -14.65
N ARG A 191 4.17 5.06 -15.63
CA ARG A 191 4.30 4.62 -17.01
C ARG A 191 5.26 3.47 -17.19
N HIS A 192 6.49 3.63 -16.74
CA HIS A 192 7.49 2.58 -16.88
C HIS A 192 7.09 1.31 -16.15
N LEU A 193 6.51 1.42 -14.95
CA LEU A 193 6.06 0.27 -14.19
C LEU A 193 4.93 -0.47 -14.92
N VAL A 194 3.84 0.21 -15.25
CA VAL A 194 2.68 -0.40 -15.92
C VAL A 194 3.05 -0.98 -17.28
N ASP A 195 3.82 -0.27 -18.10
CA ASP A 195 4.27 -0.77 -19.40
C ASP A 195 5.12 -2.06 -19.25
N THR A 196 5.96 -2.14 -18.21
CA THR A 196 6.81 -3.31 -17.94
C THR A 196 6.00 -4.51 -17.46
N GLU A 197 5.06 -4.30 -16.54
CA GLU A 197 4.22 -5.36 -16.00
C GLU A 197 3.26 -5.91 -17.08
N ILE A 198 2.74 -5.04 -17.96
CA ILE A 198 1.94 -5.47 -19.13
C ILE A 198 2.80 -6.26 -20.11
N ALA A 199 3.98 -5.74 -20.48
CA ALA A 199 4.86 -6.42 -21.43
C ALA A 199 5.34 -7.79 -20.92
N ALA A 200 5.50 -7.93 -19.60
CA ALA A 200 5.87 -9.18 -18.95
C ALA A 200 4.68 -10.13 -18.69
N GLY A 201 3.44 -9.72 -18.98
CA GLY A 201 2.25 -10.53 -18.73
C GLY A 201 1.95 -10.77 -17.25
N ARG A 202 2.41 -9.89 -16.35
CA ARG A 202 2.21 -9.97 -14.89
C ARG A 202 0.98 -9.22 -14.38
N MET A 203 0.28 -8.56 -15.29
CA MET A 203 -1.09 -8.10 -15.07
C MET A 203 -2.03 -9.25 -15.44
N GLU A 204 -2.71 -9.85 -14.47
CA GLU A 204 -3.60 -10.99 -14.69
C GLU A 204 -5.06 -10.55 -14.68
N LEU A 205 -5.86 -11.01 -15.64
CA LEU A 205 -7.31 -10.78 -15.63
C LEU A 205 -8.01 -11.96 -14.93
N ARG A 206 -8.68 -11.73 -13.80
CA ARG A 206 -9.52 -12.73 -13.10
C ARG A 206 -10.88 -12.13 -12.79
N ALA A 207 -11.95 -12.88 -13.03
CA ALA A 207 -13.34 -12.42 -12.81
C ALA A 207 -13.63 -11.02 -13.40
N ASP A 208 -13.12 -10.74 -14.61
CA ASP A 208 -13.20 -9.45 -15.32
C ASP A 208 -12.49 -8.27 -14.63
N VAL A 209 -11.61 -8.53 -13.65
CA VAL A 209 -10.82 -7.54 -12.92
C VAL A 209 -9.33 -7.81 -13.11
N TRP A 210 -8.58 -6.77 -13.44
CA TRP A 210 -7.11 -6.87 -13.54
C TRP A 210 -6.47 -6.85 -12.16
N LEU A 211 -5.58 -7.81 -11.90
CA LEU A 211 -4.78 -7.90 -10.70
C LEU A 211 -3.31 -7.75 -11.01
N TRP A 212 -2.61 -7.17 -10.04
CA TRP A 212 -1.18 -7.12 -9.98
C TRP A 212 -0.72 -7.57 -8.60
N ASN A 213 0.32 -8.39 -8.57
CA ASN A 213 0.83 -9.04 -7.36
C ASN A 213 1.68 -8.13 -6.46
N GLY A 214 1.92 -6.87 -6.85
CA GLY A 214 2.60 -5.89 -6.00
C GLY A 214 4.12 -6.01 -5.95
N HIS A 215 4.73 -6.88 -6.74
CA HIS A 215 6.18 -7.05 -6.82
C HIS A 215 6.70 -6.48 -8.15
N PRO A 216 7.05 -5.18 -8.19
CA PRO A 216 7.51 -4.55 -9.42
C PRO A 216 8.83 -5.15 -9.87
N GLN A 217 8.97 -5.39 -11.17
CA GLN A 217 10.30 -5.45 -11.78
C GLN A 217 10.53 -4.15 -12.53
N LEU A 218 11.56 -3.40 -12.15
CA LEU A 218 11.90 -2.17 -12.82
C LEU A 218 12.36 -2.45 -14.26
N SER A 219 11.86 -1.67 -15.22
CA SER A 219 12.42 -1.68 -16.58
C SER A 219 13.89 -1.29 -16.55
N SER A 220 14.69 -1.80 -17.50
CA SER A 220 16.09 -1.38 -17.66
C SER A 220 16.20 0.14 -17.80
N THR A 221 15.32 0.78 -18.55
CA THR A 221 15.30 2.25 -18.72
C THR A 221 15.06 2.99 -17.41
N LEU A 222 14.10 2.56 -16.59
CA LEU A 222 13.83 3.19 -15.30
C LEU A 222 14.97 2.92 -14.30
N ALA A 223 15.51 1.70 -14.32
CA ALA A 223 16.68 1.34 -13.54
C ALA A 223 17.88 2.21 -13.93
N ASP A 224 18.14 2.47 -15.21
CA ASP A 224 19.23 3.32 -15.69
C ASP A 224 19.05 4.78 -15.25
N ILE A 225 17.85 5.33 -15.38
CA ILE A 225 17.52 6.71 -14.96
C ILE A 225 17.78 6.87 -13.45
N LEU A 226 17.29 5.93 -12.64
CA LEU A 226 17.45 6.00 -11.20
C LEU A 226 18.88 5.63 -10.76
N SER A 227 19.56 4.72 -11.45
CA SER A 227 20.96 4.36 -11.17
C SER A 227 21.90 5.51 -11.47
N ALA A 228 21.68 6.26 -12.55
CA ALA A 228 22.43 7.48 -12.83
C ALA A 228 22.25 8.52 -11.72
N ARG A 229 21.04 8.62 -11.15
CA ARG A 229 20.76 9.48 -9.99
C ARG A 229 21.47 8.98 -8.73
N ILE A 230 21.46 7.67 -8.47
CA ILE A 230 22.12 7.03 -7.32
C ILE A 230 23.65 7.10 -7.43
N ALA A 231 24.20 7.07 -8.64
CA ALA A 231 25.64 7.19 -8.89
C ALA A 231 26.20 8.58 -8.52
N GLN A 232 25.36 9.62 -8.55
CA GLN A 232 25.74 10.97 -8.12
C GLN A 232 25.66 11.18 -6.59
N ILE A 233 25.09 10.22 -5.86
CA ILE A 233 24.95 10.29 -4.40
C ILE A 233 26.29 9.88 -3.76
N PRO A 234 26.79 10.63 -2.76
CA PRO A 234 27.97 10.24 -2.00
C PRO A 234 27.87 8.81 -1.46
N GLU A 235 28.95 8.05 -1.51
CA GLU A 235 28.98 6.65 -1.06
C GLU A 235 28.55 6.51 0.42
N SER A 236 28.90 7.50 1.25
CA SER A 236 28.49 7.57 2.65
C SER A 236 26.95 7.59 2.81
N VAL A 237 26.24 8.36 1.97
CA VAL A 237 24.78 8.48 1.99
C VAL A 237 24.10 7.23 1.42
N ARG A 238 24.76 6.50 0.50
CA ARG A 238 24.21 5.27 -0.10
C ARG A 238 23.89 4.21 0.95
N GLY A 239 24.68 4.08 2.01
CA GLY A 239 24.42 3.15 3.11
C GLY A 239 23.08 3.39 3.81
N VAL A 240 22.68 4.66 3.98
CA VAL A 240 21.38 5.05 4.54
C VAL A 240 20.24 4.60 3.64
N LEU A 241 20.37 4.83 2.34
CA LEU A 241 19.35 4.41 1.36
C LEU A 241 19.26 2.89 1.25
N GLU A 242 20.38 2.17 1.31
CA GLU A 242 20.41 0.71 1.36
C GLU A 242 19.63 0.19 2.56
N ALA A 243 19.86 0.74 3.76
CA ALA A 243 19.15 0.33 4.98
C ALA A 243 17.64 0.57 4.87
N LEU A 244 17.22 1.76 4.41
CA LEU A 244 15.81 2.09 4.22
C LEU A 244 15.16 1.29 3.08
N SER A 245 15.93 0.83 2.08
CA SER A 245 15.43 -0.05 1.02
C SER A 245 15.14 -1.48 1.50
N VAL A 246 15.72 -1.89 2.65
CA VAL A 246 15.48 -3.20 3.26
C VAL A 246 14.14 -3.17 3.99
N THR A 247 13.90 -2.13 4.78
CA THR A 247 12.61 -1.90 5.42
C THR A 247 12.42 -0.43 5.71
N GLU A 248 11.18 0.04 5.61
CA GLU A 248 10.79 1.39 6.00
C GLU A 248 9.40 1.37 6.67
N PRO A 249 9.11 2.27 7.62
CA PRO A 249 10.01 3.29 8.15
C PRO A 249 11.00 2.69 9.16
N LEU A 250 12.18 3.28 9.35
CA LEU A 250 13.09 2.93 10.44
C LEU A 250 13.16 4.06 11.46
N ASN A 251 13.14 3.72 12.74
CA ASN A 251 13.41 4.68 13.80
C ASN A 251 14.84 5.21 13.65
N VAL A 252 15.03 6.51 13.90
CA VAL A 252 16.34 7.17 13.77
C VAL A 252 17.44 6.46 14.56
N ASP A 253 17.12 5.90 15.73
CA ASP A 253 18.07 5.16 16.56
C ASP A 253 18.53 3.85 15.92
N VAL A 254 17.58 3.07 15.37
CA VAL A 254 17.88 1.83 14.65
C VAL A 254 18.70 2.12 13.40
N LEU A 255 18.32 3.17 12.64
CA LEU A 255 19.03 3.57 11.45
C LEU A 255 20.47 4.02 11.77
N SER A 256 20.66 4.80 12.85
CA SER A 256 21.96 5.26 13.34
C SER A 256 22.84 4.13 13.87
N ALA A 257 22.25 3.04 14.36
CA ALA A 257 23.00 1.85 14.78
C ALA A 257 23.51 1.02 13.59
N VAL A 258 22.78 1.02 12.46
CA VAL A 258 23.15 0.24 11.27
C VAL A 258 23.94 1.04 10.22
N THR A 259 23.92 2.37 10.29
CA THR A 259 24.58 3.29 9.35
C THR A 259 25.40 4.37 10.10
N ASP A 260 26.08 5.24 9.37
CA ASP A 260 26.81 6.37 9.97
C ASP A 260 25.81 7.51 10.33
N PRO A 261 25.62 7.84 11.62
CA PRO A 261 24.65 8.83 12.05
C PRO A 261 24.97 10.25 11.56
N ASP A 262 26.25 10.57 11.34
CA ASP A 262 26.68 11.90 10.91
C ASP A 262 26.24 12.22 9.47
N VAL A 263 25.79 11.20 8.72
CA VAL A 263 25.39 11.30 7.31
C VAL A 263 23.87 11.49 7.14
N LEU A 264 23.06 11.27 8.18
CA LEU A 264 21.61 11.46 8.10
C LEU A 264 21.20 12.90 7.74
N PRO A 265 21.80 13.97 8.31
CA PRO A 265 21.48 15.34 7.93
C PRO A 265 21.82 15.66 6.48
N ASP A 266 22.89 15.08 5.94
CA ASP A 266 23.27 15.23 4.53
C ASP A 266 22.24 14.53 3.62
N ALA A 267 21.79 13.33 3.99
CA ALA A 267 20.76 12.60 3.25
C ALA A 267 19.42 13.35 3.21
N GLU A 268 19.05 13.99 4.32
CA GLU A 268 17.85 14.83 4.42
C GLU A 268 18.00 16.12 3.59
N THR A 269 19.15 16.80 3.68
CA THR A 269 19.45 18.02 2.90
C THR A 269 19.43 17.77 1.39
N LEU A 270 19.90 16.59 0.96
CA LEU A 270 19.85 16.14 -0.42
C LEU A 270 18.44 15.71 -0.88
N GLY A 271 17.45 15.69 0.02
CA GLY A 271 16.07 15.29 -0.27
C GLY A 271 15.94 13.82 -0.64
N LEU A 272 16.78 12.95 -0.07
CA LEU A 272 16.80 11.51 -0.33
C LEU A 272 16.02 10.72 0.72
N ILE A 273 15.85 11.31 1.91
CA ILE A 273 15.03 10.78 3.01
C ILE A 273 14.04 11.83 3.50
N THR A 274 13.01 11.38 4.19
CA THR A 274 12.07 12.23 4.93
C THR A 274 11.99 11.72 6.37
N VAL A 275 11.95 12.66 7.32
CA VAL A 275 11.87 12.35 8.75
C VAL A 275 10.51 12.80 9.29
N ASP A 276 9.78 11.86 9.88
CA ASP A 276 8.53 12.13 10.60
C ASP A 276 8.84 12.35 12.09
N TYR A 277 8.81 13.61 12.50
CA TYR A 277 9.02 14.05 13.88
C TYR A 277 7.75 14.00 14.74
N SER A 278 6.60 13.61 14.19
CA SER A 278 5.35 13.47 14.96
C SER A 278 5.34 12.22 15.85
N VAL A 279 6.18 11.23 15.52
CA VAL A 279 6.40 10.00 16.28
C VAL A 279 7.71 10.05 17.05
N ARG A 280 7.80 9.33 18.18
CA ARG A 280 9.02 9.21 18.98
C ARG A 280 9.35 7.74 19.26
N PRO A 281 10.56 7.26 18.94
CA PRO A 281 11.61 7.96 18.18
C PRO A 281 11.17 8.38 16.77
N ALA A 282 11.84 9.37 16.18
CA ALA A 282 11.47 9.88 14.85
C ALA A 282 11.61 8.77 13.79
N ALA A 283 10.64 8.69 12.89
CA ALA A 283 10.60 7.67 11.85
C ALA A 283 11.17 8.20 10.53
N VAL A 284 12.10 7.47 9.94
CA VAL A 284 12.80 7.84 8.71
C VAL A 284 12.33 6.96 7.55
N ARG A 285 12.07 7.57 6.39
CA ARG A 285 11.68 6.90 5.14
C ARG A 285 12.52 7.40 3.98
N LEU A 286 12.56 6.64 2.89
CA LEU A 286 13.04 7.17 1.63
C LEU A 286 12.11 8.30 1.17
N ALA A 287 12.68 9.37 0.62
CA ALA A 287 11.90 10.48 0.06
C ALA A 287 11.01 10.03 -1.13
N HIS A 288 11.35 8.90 -1.75
CA HIS A 288 10.52 8.28 -2.76
C HIS A 288 10.71 6.75 -2.80
N PRO A 289 9.65 5.92 -2.74
CA PRO A 289 9.76 4.45 -2.69
C PRO A 289 10.54 3.82 -3.86
N MET A 290 10.40 4.37 -5.07
CA MET A 290 11.21 3.96 -6.24
C MET A 290 12.73 3.98 -6.04
N LEU A 291 13.28 4.78 -5.11
CA LEU A 291 14.69 4.72 -4.78
C LEU A 291 15.05 3.37 -4.14
N GLY A 292 14.16 2.83 -3.31
CA GLY A 292 14.34 1.54 -2.66
C GLY A 292 14.30 0.39 -3.67
N GLU A 293 13.38 0.45 -4.65
CA GLU A 293 13.22 -0.60 -5.67
C GLU A 293 14.48 -0.85 -6.49
N VAL A 294 15.26 0.20 -6.80
CA VAL A 294 16.53 0.06 -7.54
C VAL A 294 17.61 -0.60 -6.67
N MET A 295 17.54 -0.36 -5.37
CA MET A 295 18.48 -0.90 -4.39
C MET A 295 18.08 -2.30 -3.89
N ARG A 296 16.96 -2.87 -4.39
CA ARG A 296 16.46 -4.20 -3.99
C ARG A 296 17.25 -5.39 -4.54
N VAL A 297 18.29 -5.17 -5.34
CA VAL A 297 19.10 -6.26 -5.89
C VAL A 297 19.66 -7.14 -4.76
N GLU A 298 19.32 -8.43 -4.81
CA GLU A 298 19.76 -9.40 -3.81
C GLU A 298 21.29 -9.55 -3.84
N SER A 299 21.90 -9.45 -2.66
CA SER A 299 23.35 -9.57 -2.48
C SER A 299 23.67 -10.03 -1.06
N LEU A 300 24.85 -10.62 -0.87
CA LEU A 300 25.32 -11.00 0.47
C LEU A 300 25.41 -9.80 1.42
N ARG A 301 25.67 -8.59 0.89
CA ARG A 301 25.66 -7.34 1.65
C ARG A 301 24.25 -7.01 2.15
N ARG A 302 23.23 -7.14 1.30
CA ARG A 302 21.82 -6.93 1.67
C ARG A 302 21.33 -7.96 2.69
N GLN A 303 21.70 -9.23 2.50
CA GLN A 303 21.39 -10.31 3.45
C GLN A 303 21.97 -10.02 4.86
N ARG A 304 23.24 -9.59 4.94
CA ARG A 304 23.87 -9.14 6.19
C ARG A 304 23.19 -7.91 6.79
N LEU A 305 22.78 -6.96 5.95
CA LEU A 305 22.11 -5.75 6.39
C LEU A 305 20.73 -6.06 7.00
N ARG A 306 19.96 -7.00 6.42
CA ARG A 306 18.72 -7.54 7.02
C ARG A 306 18.98 -8.07 8.43
N GLY A 307 20.03 -8.87 8.62
CA GLY A 307 20.40 -9.42 9.93
C GLY A 307 20.77 -8.34 10.96
N ARG A 308 21.56 -7.34 10.54
CA ARG A 308 21.90 -6.18 11.39
C ARG A 308 20.67 -5.39 11.82
N ILE A 309 19.78 -5.07 10.88
CA ILE A 309 18.53 -4.35 11.18
C ILE A 309 17.63 -5.18 12.09
N ALA A 310 17.46 -6.48 11.83
CA ALA A 310 16.67 -7.37 12.67
C ALA A 310 17.21 -7.39 14.11
N THR A 311 18.53 -7.47 14.28
CA THR A 311 19.18 -7.46 15.60
C THR A 311 18.91 -6.15 16.33
N GLU A 312 19.05 -5.00 15.68
CA GLU A 312 18.80 -3.70 16.30
C GLU A 312 17.32 -3.47 16.63
N LEU A 313 16.40 -3.97 15.81
CA LEU A 313 14.97 -3.94 16.12
C LEU A 313 14.64 -4.70 17.40
N VAL A 314 15.22 -5.90 17.59
CA VAL A 314 15.05 -6.69 18.83
C VAL A 314 15.69 -5.97 20.03
N ARG A 315 16.83 -5.31 19.85
CA ARG A 315 17.53 -4.59 20.93
C ARG A 315 16.84 -3.30 21.37
N SER A 316 16.07 -2.67 20.48
CA SER A 316 15.44 -1.38 20.74
C SER A 316 14.36 -1.41 21.84
N ASP A 317 14.08 -2.59 22.44
CA ASP A 317 13.09 -2.82 23.50
C ASP A 317 11.70 -2.23 23.14
N SER A 318 11.40 -2.18 21.83
CA SER A 318 10.11 -1.73 21.33
C SER A 318 9.03 -2.69 21.80
N SER A 319 8.00 -2.13 22.44
CA SER A 319 6.80 -2.88 22.82
C SER A 319 5.81 -3.03 21.66
N ASP A 320 6.09 -2.46 20.48
CA ASP A 320 5.23 -2.59 19.30
C ASP A 320 5.37 -4.00 18.69
N PRO A 321 4.29 -4.81 18.66
CA PRO A 321 4.30 -6.13 18.02
C PRO A 321 4.75 -6.10 16.56
N ARG A 322 4.57 -4.98 15.85
CA ARG A 322 4.97 -4.81 14.44
C ARG A 322 6.49 -4.85 14.29
N ASP A 323 7.23 -4.33 15.26
CA ASP A 323 8.70 -4.35 15.23
C ASP A 323 9.23 -5.77 15.40
N LEU A 324 8.59 -6.56 16.26
CA LEU A 324 8.93 -7.98 16.45
C LEU A 324 8.67 -8.79 15.18
N VAL A 325 7.51 -8.61 14.55
CA VAL A 325 7.15 -9.26 13.27
C VAL A 325 8.14 -8.88 12.18
N ARG A 326 8.46 -7.59 12.07
CA ARG A 326 9.43 -7.08 11.10
C ARG A 326 10.83 -7.64 11.33
N ALA A 327 11.29 -7.68 12.57
CA ALA A 327 12.60 -8.24 12.92
C ALA A 327 12.69 -9.72 12.52
N ALA A 328 11.66 -10.51 12.82
CA ALA A 328 11.61 -11.92 12.45
C ALA A 328 11.57 -12.14 10.92
N ALA A 329 10.75 -11.37 10.19
CA ALA A 329 10.70 -11.44 8.73
C ALA A 329 12.07 -11.14 8.09
N LEU A 330 12.76 -10.11 8.60
CA LEU A 330 14.12 -9.78 8.17
C LEU A 330 15.13 -10.86 8.54
N ALA A 331 15.04 -11.44 9.74
CA ALA A 331 15.93 -12.50 10.19
C ALA A 331 15.81 -13.75 9.31
N VAL A 332 14.59 -14.13 8.90
CA VAL A 332 14.33 -15.27 8.01
C VAL A 332 15.01 -15.11 6.65
N GLU A 333 15.13 -13.89 6.15
CA GLU A 333 15.78 -13.56 4.87
C GLU A 333 17.25 -13.13 5.02
N SER A 334 17.82 -13.25 6.22
CA SER A 334 19.19 -12.84 6.54
C SER A 334 20.17 -14.01 6.55
N ASP A 335 21.41 -13.76 6.95
CA ASP A 335 22.46 -14.77 7.18
C ASP A 335 22.52 -15.23 8.65
N LEU A 336 21.57 -14.79 9.48
CA LEU A 336 21.47 -15.22 10.87
C LEU A 336 20.93 -16.66 10.99
N PRO A 337 21.36 -17.41 12.02
CA PRO A 337 20.72 -18.68 12.34
C PRO A 337 19.26 -18.45 12.77
N ALA A 338 18.38 -19.41 12.46
CA ALA A 338 16.99 -19.35 12.87
C ALA A 338 16.88 -19.43 14.41
N ASP A 339 16.24 -18.43 15.02
CA ASP A 339 15.92 -18.39 16.45
C ASP A 339 14.46 -18.78 16.67
N ALA A 340 14.23 -19.99 17.19
CA ALA A 340 12.89 -20.51 17.43
C ALA A 340 12.06 -19.64 18.41
N THR A 341 12.71 -18.96 19.37
CA THR A 341 12.03 -18.12 20.37
C THR A 341 11.55 -16.83 19.73
N LEU A 342 12.43 -16.17 18.96
CA LEU A 342 12.08 -14.98 18.19
C LEU A 342 10.94 -15.28 17.21
N LEU A 343 11.08 -16.36 16.43
CA LEU A 343 10.09 -16.74 15.42
C LEU A 343 8.74 -17.09 16.03
N SER A 344 8.69 -17.80 17.17
CA SER A 344 7.43 -18.13 17.86
C SER A 344 6.74 -16.88 18.43
N SER A 345 7.53 -15.97 19.02
CA SER A 345 7.02 -14.71 19.56
C SER A 345 6.48 -13.81 18.44
N ALA A 346 7.21 -13.73 17.33
CA ALA A 346 6.79 -12.99 16.15
C ALA A 346 5.57 -13.62 15.46
N ALA A 347 5.45 -14.95 15.42
CA ALA A 347 4.26 -15.62 14.91
C ALA A 347 3.02 -15.29 15.77
N SER A 348 3.18 -15.22 17.09
CA SER A 348 2.12 -14.80 18.01
C SER A 348 1.73 -13.34 17.79
N ALA A 349 2.71 -12.47 17.58
CA ALA A 349 2.49 -11.07 17.22
C ALA A 349 1.82 -10.90 15.84
N ALA A 350 2.20 -11.70 14.85
CA ALA A 350 1.57 -11.71 13.52
C ALA A 350 0.11 -12.16 13.61
N LEU A 351 -0.19 -13.19 14.43
CA LEU A 351 -1.57 -13.56 14.77
C LEU A 351 -2.31 -12.38 15.39
N TYR A 352 -1.74 -11.75 16.42
CA TYR A 352 -2.32 -10.57 17.07
C TYR A 352 -2.64 -9.44 16.06
N LEU A 353 -1.75 -9.20 15.10
CA LEU A 353 -1.92 -8.22 14.02
C LEU A 353 -2.81 -8.73 12.86
N SER A 354 -3.35 -9.94 12.97
CA SER A 354 -4.19 -10.61 11.98
C SER A 354 -3.51 -10.89 10.63
N ASP A 355 -2.18 -10.99 10.59
CA ASP A 355 -1.45 -11.50 9.43
C ASP A 355 -1.26 -13.03 9.56
N LEU A 356 -2.32 -13.75 9.23
CA LEU A 356 -2.40 -15.20 9.44
C LEU A 356 -1.40 -15.98 8.60
N LYS A 357 -1.11 -15.50 7.38
CA LYS A 357 -0.15 -16.13 6.46
C LYS A 357 1.28 -15.98 6.98
N LEU A 358 1.63 -14.78 7.42
CA LEU A 358 2.93 -14.55 8.04
C LEU A 358 3.07 -15.32 9.35
N ALA A 359 2.01 -15.41 10.15
CA ALA A 359 2.02 -16.22 11.36
C ALA A 359 2.25 -17.71 11.09
N GLU A 360 1.56 -18.30 10.10
CA GLU A 360 1.80 -19.68 9.67
C GLU A 360 3.25 -19.88 9.23
N LEU A 361 3.78 -18.98 8.39
CA LEU A 361 5.15 -19.05 7.91
C LEU A 361 6.16 -18.99 9.06
N LEU A 362 6.03 -18.02 9.96
CA LEU A 362 6.94 -17.84 11.09
C LEU A 362 6.84 -19.00 12.08
N ALA A 363 5.64 -19.50 12.37
CA ALA A 363 5.44 -20.64 13.26
C ALA A 363 6.00 -21.94 12.68
N ALA A 364 5.85 -22.18 11.37
CA ALA A 364 6.47 -23.31 10.67
C ALA A 364 8.00 -23.24 10.77
N ARG A 365 8.59 -22.07 10.50
CA ARG A 365 10.04 -21.87 10.63
C ARG A 365 10.53 -22.00 12.08
N ALA A 366 9.73 -21.59 13.06
CA ALA A 366 10.04 -21.81 14.46
C ALA A 366 10.06 -23.31 14.81
N ALA A 367 9.12 -24.09 14.29
CA ALA A 367 9.08 -25.54 14.47
C ALA A 367 10.32 -26.21 13.84
N ASP A 368 10.69 -25.83 12.62
CA ASP A 368 11.90 -26.32 11.94
C ASP A 368 13.18 -25.96 12.71
N ALA A 369 13.20 -24.81 13.39
CA ALA A 369 14.30 -24.35 14.24
C ALA A 369 14.32 -24.98 15.65
N GLY A 370 13.42 -25.93 15.95
CA GLY A 370 13.36 -26.64 17.24
C GLY A 370 12.40 -26.05 18.28
N GLY A 371 11.43 -25.22 17.87
CA GLY A 371 10.39 -24.64 18.74
C GLY A 371 9.36 -25.64 19.28
N GLY A 372 9.43 -26.91 18.86
CA GLY A 372 8.65 -28.02 19.42
C GLY A 372 7.13 -27.92 19.20
N ALA A 373 6.37 -28.54 20.09
CA ALA A 373 4.91 -28.64 19.99
C ALA A 373 4.21 -27.27 20.05
N GLY A 374 4.73 -26.31 20.82
CA GLY A 374 4.16 -24.97 20.92
C GLY A 374 4.17 -24.22 19.58
N ALA A 375 5.26 -24.29 18.83
CA ALA A 375 5.35 -23.69 17.49
C ALA A 375 4.37 -24.35 16.51
N LYS A 376 4.23 -25.69 16.54
CA LYS A 376 3.26 -26.40 15.71
C LYS A 376 1.80 -26.09 16.08
N LEU A 377 1.48 -25.90 17.36
CA LEU A 377 0.16 -25.46 17.82
C LEU A 377 -0.18 -24.06 17.30
N LEU A 378 0.80 -23.16 17.33
CA LEU A 378 0.67 -21.81 16.79
C LEU A 378 0.46 -21.82 15.27
N GLN A 379 1.21 -22.66 14.56
CA GLN A 379 1.03 -22.90 13.13
C GLN A 379 -0.38 -23.41 12.82
N ALA A 380 -0.84 -24.44 13.54
CA ALA A 380 -2.19 -24.98 13.37
C ALA A 380 -3.26 -23.92 13.63
N THR A 381 -3.10 -23.10 14.68
CA THR A 381 -4.02 -21.99 14.99
C THR A 381 -4.10 -20.99 13.83
N ALA A 382 -2.95 -20.59 13.26
CA ALA A 382 -2.92 -19.71 12.09
C ALA A 382 -3.58 -20.33 10.85
N ILE A 383 -3.45 -21.64 10.65
CA ILE A 383 -4.09 -22.36 9.53
C ILE A 383 -5.62 -22.45 9.72
N ILE A 384 -6.10 -22.71 10.95
CA ILE A 384 -7.54 -22.74 11.26
C ILE A 384 -8.19 -21.40 10.87
N TRP A 385 -7.57 -20.29 11.27
CA TRP A 385 -8.12 -18.95 11.00
C TRP A 385 -8.03 -18.53 9.53
N GLN A 386 -7.24 -19.23 8.71
CA GLN A 386 -7.26 -19.11 7.25
C GLN A 386 -8.34 -20.00 6.60
N GLU A 387 -9.22 -20.61 7.39
CA GLU A 387 -10.29 -21.54 6.95
C GLU A 387 -9.75 -22.80 6.24
N ARG A 388 -8.45 -23.09 6.38
CA ARG A 388 -7.78 -24.27 5.80
C ARG A 388 -7.87 -25.47 6.74
N GLY A 389 -9.08 -25.81 7.17
CA GLY A 389 -9.31 -26.76 8.26
C GLY A 389 -8.72 -28.16 8.05
N ALA A 390 -8.66 -28.65 6.81
CA ALA A 390 -8.06 -29.94 6.49
C ALA A 390 -6.53 -29.94 6.72
N ALA A 391 -5.85 -28.84 6.36
CA ALA A 391 -4.42 -28.69 6.59
C ALA A 391 -4.10 -28.52 8.09
N ALA A 392 -4.96 -27.78 8.82
CA ALA A 392 -4.84 -27.66 10.27
C ALA A 392 -4.99 -29.04 10.95
N GLU A 393 -5.93 -29.86 10.49
CA GLU A 393 -6.15 -31.20 11.05
C GLU A 393 -4.97 -32.13 10.82
N THR A 394 -4.25 -32.02 9.70
CA THR A 394 -3.00 -32.77 9.50
C THR A 394 -2.00 -32.47 10.62
N VAL A 395 -1.76 -31.18 10.91
CA VAL A 395 -0.80 -30.77 11.96
C VAL A 395 -1.29 -31.16 13.35
N LEU A 396 -2.57 -30.92 13.66
CA LEU A 396 -3.15 -31.25 14.97
C LEU A 396 -3.25 -32.76 15.21
N GLY A 397 -3.51 -33.55 14.17
CA GLY A 397 -3.56 -35.01 14.25
C GLY A 397 -2.20 -35.61 14.60
N GLU A 398 -1.12 -35.10 14.00
CA GLU A 398 0.26 -35.46 14.36
C GLU A 398 0.55 -35.14 15.83
N LEU A 399 0.23 -33.92 16.26
CA LEU A 399 0.43 -33.50 17.66
C LEU A 399 -0.38 -34.36 18.63
N ALA A 400 -1.64 -34.68 18.30
CA ALA A 400 -2.51 -35.50 19.14
C ALA A 400 -1.99 -36.93 19.33
N ALA A 401 -1.29 -37.48 18.34
CA ALA A 401 -0.70 -38.81 18.41
C ALA A 401 0.50 -38.88 19.38
N GLU A 402 1.24 -37.79 19.50
CA GLU A 402 2.44 -37.68 20.34
C GLU A 402 2.14 -37.15 21.75
N ALA A 403 1.06 -36.37 21.91
CA ALA A 403 0.74 -35.70 23.16
C ALA A 403 0.13 -36.62 24.22
N THR A 404 0.44 -36.31 25.48
CA THR A 404 -0.13 -36.97 26.67
C THR A 404 -0.53 -35.94 27.72
N GLY A 405 -1.43 -36.32 28.63
CA GLY A 405 -1.85 -35.45 29.73
C GLY A 405 -2.49 -34.14 29.28
N PRO A 406 -2.24 -33.01 29.97
CA PRO A 406 -2.89 -31.72 29.69
C PRO A 406 -2.73 -31.22 28.25
N ALA A 407 -1.56 -31.44 27.64
CA ALA A 407 -1.29 -31.02 26.26
C ALA A 407 -2.23 -31.73 25.25
N ARG A 408 -2.57 -33.00 25.50
CA ARG A 408 -3.51 -33.75 24.65
C ARG A 408 -4.91 -33.15 24.73
N SER A 409 -5.34 -32.70 25.92
CA SER A 409 -6.64 -32.06 26.10
C SER A 409 -6.71 -30.70 25.41
N GLU A 410 -5.63 -29.91 25.46
CA GLU A 410 -5.52 -28.65 24.71
C GLU A 410 -5.62 -28.85 23.19
N ILE A 411 -4.90 -29.85 22.66
CA ILE A 411 -4.99 -30.23 21.24
C ILE A 411 -6.41 -30.68 20.87
N ALA A 412 -7.07 -31.47 21.73
CA ALA A 412 -8.44 -31.93 21.49
C ALA A 412 -9.44 -30.77 21.43
N VAL A 413 -9.29 -29.75 22.28
CA VAL A 413 -10.10 -28.52 22.23
C VAL A 413 -9.90 -27.79 20.90
N LEU A 414 -8.66 -27.62 20.44
CA LEU A 414 -8.37 -26.99 19.14
C LEU A 414 -8.88 -27.82 17.95
N ARG A 415 -8.79 -29.15 18.00
CA ARG A 415 -9.37 -30.04 16.98
C ARG A 415 -10.89 -29.94 16.97
N ALA A 416 -11.54 -29.91 18.12
CA ALA A 416 -12.98 -29.70 18.22
C ALA A 416 -13.40 -28.36 17.59
N MET A 417 -12.66 -27.29 17.86
CA MET A 417 -12.86 -25.98 17.24
C MET A 417 -12.67 -26.02 15.72
N ASN A 418 -11.61 -26.66 15.22
CA ASN A 418 -11.35 -26.82 13.79
C ASN A 418 -12.48 -27.59 13.08
N PHE A 419 -12.92 -28.71 13.67
CA PHE A 419 -14.03 -29.49 13.13
C PHE A 419 -15.34 -28.72 13.13
N ALA A 420 -15.62 -27.95 14.18
CA ALA A 420 -16.84 -27.15 14.26
C ALA A 420 -16.79 -25.97 13.26
N ALA A 421 -15.82 -25.08 13.41
CA ALA A 421 -15.81 -23.79 12.73
C ALA A 421 -15.33 -23.86 11.27
N ALA A 422 -14.25 -24.59 10.99
CA ALA A 422 -13.63 -24.60 9.65
C ALA A 422 -14.16 -25.74 8.76
N LEU A 423 -14.42 -26.92 9.33
CA LEU A 423 -14.84 -28.11 8.57
C LEU A 423 -16.35 -28.38 8.62
N GLY A 424 -17.11 -27.69 9.47
CA GLY A 424 -18.56 -27.90 9.62
C GLY A 424 -18.96 -29.30 10.09
N ASN A 425 -18.03 -30.07 10.68
CA ASN A 425 -18.24 -31.45 11.12
C ASN A 425 -18.58 -31.50 12.62
N ALA A 426 -19.82 -31.16 12.94
CA ALA A 426 -20.35 -31.15 14.31
C ALA A 426 -20.18 -32.48 15.06
N ALA A 427 -20.28 -33.63 14.37
CA ALA A 427 -20.15 -34.95 15.00
C ALA A 427 -18.71 -35.24 15.44
N ARG A 428 -17.72 -34.90 14.60
CA ARG A 428 -16.30 -35.02 14.97
C ARG A 428 -15.91 -34.03 16.05
N ALA A 429 -16.41 -32.80 15.98
CA ALA A 429 -16.16 -31.79 17.00
C ALA A 429 -16.61 -32.27 18.39
N GLU A 430 -17.80 -32.87 18.48
CA GLU A 430 -18.34 -33.43 19.73
C GLU A 430 -17.48 -34.61 20.24
N GLN A 431 -17.05 -35.52 19.36
CA GLN A 431 -16.17 -36.63 19.73
C GLN A 431 -14.83 -36.18 20.33
N GLU A 432 -14.18 -35.19 19.71
CA GLU A 432 -12.91 -34.65 20.20
C GLU A 432 -13.10 -33.94 21.55
N LEU A 433 -14.20 -33.20 21.71
CA LEU A 433 -14.50 -32.52 22.96
C LEU A 433 -14.81 -33.49 24.11
N ASP A 434 -15.52 -34.59 23.82
CA ASP A 434 -15.82 -35.62 24.82
C ASP A 434 -14.57 -36.41 25.26
N ALA A 435 -13.58 -36.51 24.38
CA ALA A 435 -12.28 -37.13 24.62
C ALA A 435 -11.29 -36.21 25.37
N ALA A 436 -11.56 -34.91 25.47
CA ALA A 436 -10.74 -33.93 26.20
C ALA A 436 -10.93 -34.05 27.72
N GLU A 437 -10.43 -35.15 28.31
CA GLU A 437 -10.44 -35.38 29.75
C GLU A 437 -9.82 -34.18 30.51
N GLY A 438 -10.47 -33.72 31.58
CA GLY A 438 -10.06 -32.53 32.36
C GLY A 438 -10.58 -31.17 31.87
N HIS A 439 -11.09 -31.07 30.64
CA HIS A 439 -11.69 -29.83 30.11
C HIS A 439 -13.21 -29.93 29.89
N ARG A 440 -13.82 -31.07 30.23
CA ARG A 440 -15.24 -31.36 29.99
C ARG A 440 -16.20 -30.32 30.58
N ASP A 441 -15.85 -29.79 31.75
CA ASP A 441 -16.61 -28.77 32.50
C ASP A 441 -15.99 -27.36 32.38
N ALA A 442 -14.91 -27.22 31.60
CA ALA A 442 -14.28 -25.93 31.40
C ALA A 442 -15.21 -25.01 30.59
N PRO A 443 -15.20 -23.68 30.84
CA PRO A 443 -16.02 -22.73 30.09
C PRO A 443 -15.83 -22.82 28.57
N ILE A 444 -14.61 -23.11 28.11
CA ILE A 444 -14.30 -23.30 26.69
C ILE A 444 -15.07 -24.48 26.06
N ALA A 445 -15.25 -25.58 26.79
CA ALA A 445 -16.04 -26.71 26.32
C ALA A 445 -17.53 -26.36 26.25
N GLY A 446 -18.03 -25.58 27.22
CA GLY A 446 -19.40 -25.04 27.17
C GLY A 446 -19.64 -24.17 25.93
N ALA A 447 -18.70 -23.27 25.63
CA ALA A 447 -18.75 -22.41 24.44
C ALA A 447 -18.71 -23.24 23.14
N LEU A 448 -17.82 -24.24 23.05
CA LEU A 448 -17.73 -25.11 21.88
C LEU A 448 -18.98 -25.97 21.68
N ARG A 449 -19.62 -26.46 22.74
CA ARG A 449 -20.93 -27.16 22.63
C ARG A 449 -22.01 -26.24 22.07
N ALA A 450 -22.08 -25.00 22.55
CA ALA A 450 -23.00 -24.01 22.02
C ALA A 450 -22.71 -23.67 20.54
N LEU A 451 -21.43 -23.63 20.14
CA LEU A 451 -21.03 -23.48 18.73
C LEU A 451 -21.49 -24.68 17.88
N ILE A 452 -21.31 -25.91 18.38
CA ILE A 452 -21.77 -27.14 17.72
C ILE A 452 -23.29 -27.11 17.51
N ASP A 453 -24.06 -26.67 18.50
CA ASP A 453 -25.52 -26.50 18.36
C ASP A 453 -25.89 -25.43 17.34
N LEU A 454 -25.15 -24.32 17.28
CA LEU A 454 -25.35 -23.28 16.27
C LEU A 454 -25.14 -23.85 14.85
N ILE A 455 -24.06 -24.58 14.62
CA ILE A 455 -23.76 -25.23 13.32
C ILE A 455 -24.83 -26.26 12.94
N ARG A 456 -25.43 -26.93 13.93
CA ARG A 456 -26.56 -27.85 13.74
C ARG A 456 -27.90 -27.13 13.45
N GLY A 457 -27.91 -25.79 13.38
CA GLY A 457 -29.10 -24.98 13.16
C GLY A 457 -29.99 -24.83 14.40
N ARG A 458 -29.49 -25.16 15.60
CA ARG A 458 -30.23 -25.05 16.87
C ARG A 458 -29.94 -23.71 17.55
N ALA A 459 -30.21 -22.62 16.85
CA ALA A 459 -29.85 -21.26 17.28
C ALA A 459 -30.36 -20.90 18.68
N ALA A 460 -31.59 -21.31 19.05
CA ALA A 460 -32.13 -21.07 20.38
C ALA A 460 -31.32 -21.77 21.49
N THR A 461 -31.02 -23.05 21.32
CA THR A 461 -30.19 -23.84 22.26
C THR A 461 -28.78 -23.27 22.37
N ALA A 462 -28.19 -22.89 21.23
CA ALA A 462 -26.87 -22.27 21.19
C ALA A 462 -26.82 -20.94 21.96
N VAL A 463 -27.82 -20.08 21.78
CA VAL A 463 -27.96 -18.81 22.50
C VAL A 463 -28.09 -19.04 24.01
N ASP A 464 -28.92 -20.00 24.43
CA ASP A 464 -29.09 -20.31 25.86
C ASP A 464 -27.80 -20.86 26.47
N GLY A 465 -27.10 -21.74 25.76
CA GLY A 465 -25.79 -22.27 26.18
C GLY A 465 -24.73 -21.17 26.31
N ALA A 466 -24.60 -20.30 25.31
CA ALA A 466 -23.65 -19.19 25.34
C ALA A 466 -23.95 -18.18 26.47
N ARG A 467 -25.23 -17.92 26.77
CA ARG A 467 -25.63 -17.10 27.93
C ARG A 467 -25.22 -17.74 29.25
N ALA A 468 -25.42 -19.05 29.40
CA ALA A 468 -25.04 -19.76 30.60
C ALA A 468 -23.53 -19.70 30.83
N VAL A 469 -22.72 -19.83 29.77
CA VAL A 469 -21.26 -19.67 29.85
C VAL A 469 -20.88 -18.25 30.30
N LEU A 470 -21.43 -17.21 29.67
CA LEU A 470 -21.11 -15.82 30.05
C LEU A 470 -21.60 -15.44 31.45
N ALA A 471 -22.73 -15.99 31.89
CA ALA A 471 -23.27 -15.75 33.23
C ALA A 471 -22.38 -16.35 34.34
N ALA A 472 -21.53 -17.32 34.03
CA ALA A 472 -20.54 -17.86 34.94
C ALA A 472 -19.26 -17.01 35.04
N GLU A 473 -19.19 -15.89 34.31
CA GLU A 473 -18.04 -14.95 34.29
C GLU A 473 -16.68 -15.64 34.13
N PRO A 474 -16.48 -16.41 33.03
CA PRO A 474 -15.28 -17.21 32.88
C PRO A 474 -14.04 -16.31 32.71
N GLU A 475 -12.92 -16.72 33.30
CA GLU A 475 -11.64 -16.02 33.15
C GLU A 475 -11.02 -16.20 31.75
N ASP A 476 -11.42 -17.25 31.02
CA ASP A 476 -10.92 -17.57 29.69
C ASP A 476 -11.54 -16.66 28.60
N ASP A 477 -10.73 -15.76 28.04
CA ASP A 477 -11.15 -14.83 27.00
C ASP A 477 -11.58 -15.50 25.70
N LEU A 478 -11.02 -16.68 25.37
CA LEU A 478 -11.45 -17.45 24.21
C LEU A 478 -12.85 -18.02 24.42
N ALA A 479 -13.16 -18.53 25.62
CA ALA A 479 -14.52 -18.97 25.95
C ALA A 479 -15.53 -17.82 25.89
N ARG A 480 -15.13 -16.63 26.37
CA ARG A 480 -15.96 -15.41 26.32
C ARG A 480 -16.25 -14.96 24.90
N ILE A 481 -15.22 -14.81 24.05
CA ILE A 481 -15.40 -14.31 22.68
C ILE A 481 -16.20 -15.29 21.81
N LEU A 482 -15.97 -16.60 21.94
CA LEU A 482 -16.75 -17.62 21.24
C LEU A 482 -18.22 -17.58 21.66
N SER A 483 -18.50 -17.41 22.95
CA SER A 483 -19.87 -17.25 23.44
C SER A 483 -20.53 -15.99 22.87
N ILE A 484 -19.79 -14.87 22.77
CA ILE A 484 -20.28 -13.64 22.14
C ILE A 484 -20.59 -13.88 20.65
N TRP A 485 -19.72 -14.56 19.90
CA TRP A 485 -19.96 -14.93 18.50
C TRP A 485 -21.26 -15.71 18.34
N ILE A 486 -21.46 -16.72 19.19
CA ILE A 486 -22.67 -17.55 19.16
C ILE A 486 -23.91 -16.72 19.45
N LEU A 487 -23.83 -15.73 20.35
CA LEU A 487 -24.94 -14.81 20.61
C LEU A 487 -25.22 -13.90 19.42
N VAL A 488 -24.19 -13.32 18.79
CA VAL A 488 -24.35 -12.45 17.62
C VAL A 488 -25.00 -13.22 16.47
N SER A 489 -24.46 -14.38 16.12
CA SER A 489 -24.98 -15.23 15.04
C SER A 489 -26.36 -15.80 15.37
N GLY A 490 -26.50 -16.45 16.53
CA GLY A 490 -27.75 -17.11 16.91
C GLY A 490 -28.91 -16.13 17.13
N LEU A 491 -28.67 -14.93 17.66
CA LEU A 491 -29.71 -13.89 17.72
C LEU A 491 -30.06 -13.36 16.33
N GLY A 492 -29.08 -13.27 15.42
CA GLY A 492 -29.29 -12.95 14.01
C GLY A 492 -30.19 -13.97 13.32
N ASP A 493 -29.89 -15.27 13.47
CA ASP A 493 -30.67 -16.39 12.93
C ASP A 493 -32.12 -16.40 13.46
N LEU A 494 -32.31 -15.95 14.70
CA LEU A 494 -33.62 -15.80 15.33
C LEU A 494 -34.33 -14.48 14.99
N GLY A 495 -33.73 -13.61 14.16
CA GLY A 495 -34.27 -12.30 13.77
C GLY A 495 -34.30 -11.26 14.90
N ARG A 496 -33.56 -11.47 15.99
CA ARG A 496 -33.52 -10.59 17.18
C ARG A 496 -32.42 -9.54 17.10
N CYS A 497 -32.37 -8.78 16.00
CA CYS A 497 -31.29 -7.82 15.74
C CYS A 497 -31.11 -6.72 16.80
N ASP A 498 -32.16 -6.35 17.52
CA ASP A 498 -32.07 -5.34 18.59
C ASP A 498 -31.24 -5.82 19.79
N ALA A 499 -31.13 -7.13 19.99
CA ALA A 499 -30.30 -7.72 21.05
C ALA A 499 -28.84 -7.93 20.61
N VAL A 500 -28.52 -7.79 19.32
CA VAL A 500 -27.17 -8.09 18.78
C VAL A 500 -26.15 -7.01 19.16
N SER A 501 -26.51 -5.73 19.09
CA SER A 501 -25.55 -4.63 19.19
C SER A 501 -24.78 -4.60 20.52
N ALA A 502 -25.43 -4.93 21.64
CA ALA A 502 -24.77 -4.97 22.94
C ALA A 502 -23.68 -6.06 23.01
N HIS A 503 -23.92 -7.22 22.40
CA HIS A 503 -22.96 -8.32 22.33
C HIS A 503 -21.81 -8.01 21.38
N VAL A 504 -22.08 -7.37 20.24
CA VAL A 504 -21.05 -6.90 19.32
C VAL A 504 -20.09 -5.94 20.01
N GLU A 505 -20.59 -4.91 20.70
CA GLU A 505 -19.71 -3.95 21.39
C GLU A 505 -18.91 -4.60 22.53
N ALA A 506 -19.50 -5.57 23.24
CA ALA A 506 -18.76 -6.36 24.23
C ALA A 506 -17.64 -7.18 23.58
N GLY A 507 -17.91 -7.75 22.40
CA GLY A 507 -16.94 -8.51 21.62
C GLY A 507 -15.79 -7.65 21.10
N TYR A 508 -16.07 -6.46 20.55
CA TYR A 508 -15.03 -5.51 20.14
C TYR A 508 -14.16 -5.09 21.32
N ARG A 509 -14.77 -4.73 22.45
CA ARG A 509 -14.02 -4.35 23.65
C ARG A 509 -13.11 -5.48 24.13
N LEU A 510 -13.61 -6.72 24.14
CA LEU A 510 -12.81 -7.87 24.54
C LEU A 510 -11.61 -8.06 23.61
N ALA A 511 -11.82 -8.01 22.29
CA ALA A 511 -10.75 -8.12 21.31
C ALA A 511 -9.75 -6.95 21.37
N GLU A 512 -10.17 -5.76 21.76
CA GLU A 512 -9.28 -4.60 21.98
C GLU A 512 -8.41 -4.77 23.22
N THR A 513 -8.93 -5.40 24.29
CA THR A 513 -8.23 -5.51 25.58
C THR A 513 -7.47 -6.81 25.77
N SER A 514 -7.72 -7.84 24.96
CA SER A 514 -7.13 -9.17 25.13
C SER A 514 -6.28 -9.57 23.93
N ALA A 515 -4.98 -9.76 24.18
CA ALA A 515 -4.05 -10.21 23.14
C ALA A 515 -4.44 -11.58 22.58
N GLN A 516 -4.97 -12.47 23.43
CA GLN A 516 -5.37 -13.83 23.07
C GLN A 516 -6.44 -13.86 21.97
N VAL A 517 -7.37 -12.90 21.95
CA VAL A 517 -8.53 -12.90 21.06
C VAL A 517 -8.62 -11.67 20.14
N SER A 518 -7.59 -10.84 20.12
CA SER A 518 -7.44 -9.67 19.24
C SER A 518 -7.71 -9.98 17.75
N HIS A 519 -7.15 -11.08 17.25
CA HIS A 519 -7.32 -11.56 15.88
C HIS A 519 -8.76 -11.97 15.54
N LEU A 520 -9.59 -12.21 16.56
CA LEU A 520 -10.99 -12.58 16.45
C LEU A 520 -11.91 -11.35 16.27
N ARG A 521 -11.34 -10.14 16.22
CA ARG A 521 -12.05 -8.92 15.84
C ARG A 521 -12.60 -8.98 14.40
N LEU A 522 -11.89 -9.61 13.48
CA LEU A 522 -12.29 -9.63 12.07
C LEU A 522 -13.43 -10.60 11.79
N PRO A 523 -13.43 -11.84 12.30
CA PRO A 523 -14.61 -12.67 12.14
C PRO A 523 -15.84 -12.06 12.87
N MET A 524 -15.67 -11.30 13.96
CA MET A 524 -16.78 -10.59 14.60
C MET A 524 -17.53 -9.66 13.64
N VAL A 525 -16.79 -8.93 12.81
CA VAL A 525 -17.33 -8.07 11.75
C VAL A 525 -18.22 -8.87 10.81
N THR A 526 -17.75 -10.04 10.38
CA THR A 526 -18.50 -10.96 9.51
C THR A 526 -19.81 -11.38 10.14
N LEU A 527 -19.76 -11.84 11.39
CA LEU A 527 -20.94 -12.29 12.12
C LEU A 527 -21.95 -11.15 12.33
N GLN A 528 -21.47 -9.95 12.67
CA GLN A 528 -22.30 -8.75 12.79
C GLN A 528 -23.01 -8.42 11.47
N CYS A 529 -22.27 -8.41 10.35
CA CYS A 529 -22.82 -8.08 9.04
C CYS A 529 -23.87 -9.11 8.60
N LEU A 530 -23.61 -10.41 8.82
CA LEU A 530 -24.56 -11.48 8.53
C LEU A 530 -25.82 -11.36 9.39
N ALA A 531 -25.69 -11.13 10.69
CA ALA A 531 -26.82 -11.00 11.60
C ALA A 531 -27.73 -9.83 11.21
N TYR A 532 -27.18 -8.66 10.89
CA TYR A 532 -27.97 -7.50 10.44
C TYR A 532 -28.59 -7.71 9.07
N ARG A 533 -27.88 -8.38 8.15
CA ARG A 533 -28.43 -8.74 6.84
C ARG A 533 -29.64 -9.67 6.97
N LEU A 534 -29.53 -10.74 7.76
CA LEU A 534 -30.60 -11.72 7.92
C LEU A 534 -31.86 -11.13 8.57
N GLY A 535 -31.70 -10.25 9.56
CA GLY A 535 -32.84 -9.56 10.18
C GLY A 535 -33.26 -8.25 9.51
N GLY A 536 -32.71 -7.93 8.33
CA GLY A 536 -33.13 -6.76 7.53
C GLY A 536 -32.74 -5.39 8.10
N ALA A 537 -31.81 -5.34 9.05
CA ALA A 537 -31.34 -4.11 9.69
C ALA A 537 -30.27 -3.38 8.84
N LEU A 538 -30.64 -2.97 7.62
CA LEU A 538 -29.69 -2.48 6.61
C LEU A 538 -28.96 -1.19 7.01
N ASP A 539 -29.59 -0.28 7.76
CA ASP A 539 -28.92 0.93 8.25
C ASP A 539 -27.80 0.58 9.25
N ARG A 540 -28.01 -0.44 10.07
CA ARG A 540 -26.99 -0.94 11.02
C ARG A 540 -25.88 -1.70 10.31
N LEU A 541 -26.20 -2.41 9.23
CA LEU A 541 -25.22 -3.02 8.34
C LEU A 541 -24.30 -1.96 7.74
N ASP A 542 -24.86 -0.92 7.13
CA ASP A 542 -24.08 0.17 6.51
C ASP A 542 -23.16 0.85 7.53
N ALA A 543 -23.67 1.13 8.74
CA ALA A 543 -22.86 1.72 9.81
C ALA A 543 -21.70 0.80 10.26
N ALA A 544 -21.91 -0.52 10.30
CA ALA A 544 -20.87 -1.48 10.60
C ALA A 544 -19.78 -1.46 9.51
N LEU A 545 -20.19 -1.53 8.23
CA LEU A 545 -19.26 -1.48 7.08
C LEU A 545 -18.44 -0.20 7.06
N ASP A 546 -19.07 0.95 7.33
CA ASP A 546 -18.36 2.23 7.39
C ASP A 546 -17.35 2.29 8.54
N ARG A 547 -17.65 1.69 9.70
CA ARG A 547 -16.70 1.55 10.82
C ARG A 547 -15.49 0.73 10.39
N ILE A 548 -15.74 -0.44 9.80
CA ILE A 548 -14.67 -1.34 9.35
C ILE A 548 -13.78 -0.67 8.32
N ARG A 549 -14.37 0.01 7.31
CA ARG A 549 -13.59 0.72 6.29
C ARG A 549 -12.64 1.74 6.93
N ARG A 550 -13.09 2.50 7.94
CA ARG A 550 -12.22 3.44 8.67
C ARG A 550 -11.11 2.72 9.44
N ASP A 551 -11.45 1.62 10.13
CA ASP A 551 -10.53 0.92 11.03
C ASP A 551 -9.49 0.06 10.28
N THR A 552 -9.70 -0.20 8.99
CA THR A 552 -8.92 -1.17 8.20
C THR A 552 -8.34 -0.60 6.90
N ILE A 553 -8.42 0.73 6.71
CA ILE A 553 -7.93 1.42 5.50
C ILE A 553 -6.46 1.10 5.18
N ASP A 554 -5.62 0.85 6.20
CA ASP A 554 -4.18 0.64 6.06
C ASP A 554 -3.73 -0.84 6.09
N VAL A 555 -4.66 -1.80 6.16
CA VAL A 555 -4.32 -3.23 6.30
C VAL A 555 -4.59 -3.99 4.98
N ALA A 556 -3.52 -4.33 4.27
CA ALA A 556 -3.56 -4.99 2.96
C ALA A 556 -4.31 -6.34 2.97
N PHE A 557 -4.22 -7.11 4.06
CA PHE A 557 -4.78 -8.45 4.20
C PHE A 557 -6.33 -8.49 4.21
N GLN A 558 -7.01 -7.36 4.43
CA GLN A 558 -8.45 -7.33 4.73
C GLN A 558 -9.34 -6.88 3.56
N GLN A 559 -8.78 -6.67 2.37
CA GLN A 559 -9.52 -6.07 1.26
C GLN A 559 -10.47 -7.03 0.54
N GLY A 560 -10.17 -8.34 0.49
CA GLY A 560 -11.12 -9.34 -0.03
C GLY A 560 -12.43 -9.36 0.79
N TRP A 561 -12.31 -9.24 2.11
CA TRP A 561 -13.46 -9.14 3.01
C TRP A 561 -14.23 -7.82 2.84
N GLN A 562 -13.52 -6.69 2.67
CA GLN A 562 -14.16 -5.41 2.38
C GLN A 562 -14.99 -5.48 1.08
N GLY A 563 -14.41 -5.98 -0.01
CA GLY A 563 -15.12 -6.14 -1.29
C GLY A 563 -16.34 -7.05 -1.18
N LEU A 564 -16.23 -8.16 -0.43
CA LEU A 564 -17.36 -9.05 -0.16
C LEU A 564 -18.49 -8.31 0.55
N PHE A 565 -18.20 -7.62 1.65
CA PHE A 565 -19.25 -6.97 2.43
C PHE A 565 -19.83 -5.72 1.78
N ASP A 566 -19.01 -4.91 1.11
CA ASP A 566 -19.49 -3.79 0.30
C ASP A 566 -20.42 -4.30 -0.80
N GLY A 567 -20.05 -5.42 -1.42
CA GLY A 567 -20.87 -6.15 -2.38
C GLY A 567 -22.22 -6.58 -1.81
N LEU A 568 -22.20 -7.23 -0.65
CA LEU A 568 -23.41 -7.71 0.03
C LEU A 568 -24.31 -6.56 0.48
N GLY A 569 -23.75 -5.48 1.05
CA GLY A 569 -24.49 -4.29 1.47
C GLY A 569 -25.13 -3.57 0.28
N ALA A 570 -24.38 -3.39 -0.81
CA ALA A 570 -24.90 -2.81 -2.05
C ALA A 570 -26.03 -3.66 -2.65
N MET A 571 -25.88 -4.99 -2.65
CA MET A 571 -26.90 -5.93 -3.12
C MET A 571 -28.19 -5.82 -2.30
N CYS A 572 -28.09 -5.75 -0.97
CA CYS A 572 -29.27 -5.60 -0.09
C CYS A 572 -30.00 -4.26 -0.30
N ARG A 573 -29.32 -3.25 -0.84
CA ARG A 573 -29.88 -1.93 -1.20
C ARG A 573 -30.31 -1.82 -2.67
N GLY A 574 -30.18 -2.89 -3.46
CA GLY A 574 -30.50 -2.87 -4.89
C GLY A 574 -29.50 -2.11 -5.78
N ARG A 575 -28.31 -1.76 -5.26
CA ARG A 575 -27.22 -1.11 -6.02
C ARG A 575 -26.37 -2.18 -6.73
N LEU A 576 -26.96 -2.80 -7.75
CA LEU A 576 -26.41 -4.02 -8.37
C LEU A 576 -25.08 -3.80 -9.10
N ASP A 577 -24.86 -2.61 -9.65
CA ASP A 577 -23.61 -2.21 -10.32
C ASP A 577 -22.43 -2.15 -9.33
N VAL A 578 -22.64 -1.48 -8.19
CA VAL A 578 -21.67 -1.40 -7.09
C VAL A 578 -21.43 -2.79 -6.50
N ALA A 579 -22.51 -3.56 -6.32
CA ALA A 579 -22.42 -4.91 -5.79
C ALA A 579 -21.59 -5.82 -6.71
N GLN A 580 -21.87 -5.80 -8.01
CA GLN A 580 -21.17 -6.61 -8.99
C GLN A 580 -19.69 -6.27 -9.05
N ARG A 581 -19.33 -4.98 -9.02
CA ARG A 581 -17.91 -4.56 -8.99
C ARG A 581 -17.21 -5.08 -7.74
N ALA A 582 -17.76 -4.81 -6.56
CA ALA A 582 -17.14 -5.18 -5.29
C ALA A 582 -17.00 -6.70 -5.12
N LEU A 583 -18.01 -7.48 -5.52
CA LEU A 583 -17.97 -8.95 -5.48
C LEU A 583 -16.98 -9.53 -6.50
N ARG A 584 -16.86 -8.95 -7.70
CA ARG A 584 -15.83 -9.37 -8.68
C ARG A 584 -14.43 -9.09 -8.16
N GLU A 585 -14.20 -7.93 -7.55
CA GLU A 585 -12.92 -7.62 -6.89
C GLU A 585 -12.59 -8.64 -5.79
N ALA A 586 -13.58 -8.99 -4.95
CA ALA A 586 -13.42 -10.00 -3.91
C ALA A 586 -13.08 -11.39 -4.48
N ILE A 587 -13.82 -11.87 -5.48
CA ILE A 587 -13.56 -13.18 -6.12
C ILE A 587 -12.17 -13.21 -6.74
N ALA A 588 -11.81 -12.17 -7.49
CA ALA A 588 -10.51 -12.05 -8.14
C ALA A 588 -9.36 -12.14 -7.13
N TYR A 589 -9.52 -11.51 -5.95
CA TYR A 589 -8.55 -11.59 -4.87
C TYR A 589 -8.47 -12.99 -4.25
N THR A 590 -9.61 -13.62 -3.95
CA THR A 590 -9.68 -14.97 -3.38
C THR A 590 -9.01 -16.01 -4.29
N ASP A 591 -9.32 -15.98 -5.59
CA ASP A 591 -8.70 -16.87 -6.59
C ASP A 591 -7.18 -16.68 -6.68
N SER A 592 -6.71 -15.43 -6.54
CA SER A 592 -5.28 -15.12 -6.59
C SER A 592 -4.50 -15.57 -5.36
N THR A 593 -5.16 -15.70 -4.21
CA THR A 593 -4.52 -15.98 -2.91
C THR A 593 -4.59 -17.44 -2.50
N GLY A 594 -5.24 -18.29 -3.29
CA GLY A 594 -5.41 -19.74 -3.02
C GLY A 594 -6.33 -20.06 -1.83
N ALA A 595 -7.04 -19.06 -1.30
CA ALA A 595 -8.00 -19.22 -0.21
C ALA A 595 -9.39 -19.56 -0.79
N GLY A 596 -9.49 -20.70 -1.47
CA GLY A 596 -10.74 -21.21 -2.03
C GLY A 596 -11.56 -21.99 -1.03
#